data_AF-A0AAU4D216-F1
#
_entry.id   AF-A0AAU4D216-F1
#
_cell.length_a   1.000
_cell.length_b   1.000
_cell.length_c   1.000
_cell.angle_alpha   90.00
_cell.angle_beta   90.00
_cell.angle_gamma   90.00
#
_symmetry.space_group_name_H-M   'P 1'
#
loop_
_entity.id
_entity.type
_entity.pdbx_description
1 polymer ?
#
loop_
_entity_poly.entity_id
_entity_poly.type
_entity_poly.pdbx_seq_one_letter_code
_entity_poly.pdbx_strand_id
1 'polypeptide(L)'
;MTTASRARGRRVPQGILTALLLLSVSACSASSDDDGSASCADGVQFRGELYTRVSHQDFTVGDKVEGVQENSCDDTGDESSSESTDAQSFTAFRIGELDAGMALAVKDTPANPDREDGLHLYVLQQDGGHPKKAKEFLDSGR
;
A
#
# COMPACT_ATOMS: atom_id res chain seq x y z
N MET A 1 60.72 7.77 -0.33
CA MET A 1 59.27 7.68 -0.08
C MET A 1 59.04 6.92 1.22
N THR A 2 58.56 7.65 2.21
CA THR A 2 57.69 7.31 3.35
C THR A 2 57.85 5.99 4.12
N THR A 3 58.30 6.16 5.37
CA THR A 3 58.01 5.52 6.69
C THR A 3 56.59 4.91 6.83
N ALA A 4 56.18 4.04 7.77
CA ALA A 4 56.67 3.64 9.08
C ALA A 4 55.95 2.36 9.58
N SER A 5 56.56 1.77 10.60
CA SER A 5 56.25 0.58 11.38
C SER A 5 54.87 0.53 12.06
N ARG A 6 54.39 -0.70 12.25
CA ARG A 6 53.23 -1.08 13.08
C ARG A 6 53.68 -1.33 14.53
N ALA A 7 52.77 -1.12 15.47
CA ALA A 7 52.64 -1.74 16.80
C ALA A 7 52.85 -0.85 18.06
N ARG A 8 51.70 -0.54 18.68
CA ARG A 8 51.32 -0.73 20.11
C ARG A 8 52.31 -0.29 21.19
N GLY A 9 51.94 0.77 21.92
CA GLY A 9 52.50 1.14 23.22
C GLY A 9 51.43 1.71 24.15
N ARG A 10 50.91 0.86 25.02
CA ARG A 10 49.85 1.03 26.01
C ARG A 10 50.24 2.05 27.10
N ARG A 11 49.41 3.06 27.37
CA ARG A 11 49.34 3.73 28.68
C ARG A 11 47.89 3.94 29.07
N VAL A 12 47.50 3.22 30.13
CA VAL A 12 46.24 3.36 30.85
C VAL A 12 46.49 4.35 31.98
N PRO A 13 45.55 5.26 32.27
CA PRO A 13 45.18 5.48 33.65
C PRO A 13 43.66 5.29 33.85
N GLN A 14 43.38 4.61 34.94
CA GLN A 14 42.06 4.31 35.46
C GLN A 14 41.39 5.61 35.96
N GLY A 15 40.20 5.90 35.45
CA GLY A 15 39.28 6.88 35.99
C GLY A 15 37.90 6.26 35.98
N ILE A 16 37.41 5.90 37.16
CA ILE A 16 36.11 5.30 37.40
C ILE A 16 35.06 6.39 37.19
N LEU A 17 34.12 6.18 36.25
CA LEU A 17 32.81 6.81 36.33
C LEU A 17 31.74 5.80 35.91
N THR A 18 30.97 5.43 36.91
CA THR A 18 29.74 4.65 36.86
C THR A 18 28.69 5.39 36.03
N ALA A 19 28.17 4.73 35.00
CA ALA A 19 26.85 5.04 34.45
C ALA A 19 26.18 3.71 34.07
N LEU A 20 25.25 3.29 34.92
CA LEU A 20 24.23 2.30 34.56
C LEU A 20 23.46 2.86 33.35
N LEU A 21 23.44 2.10 32.26
CA LEU A 21 22.35 2.14 31.29
C LEU A 21 22.10 0.70 30.85
N LEU A 22 20.97 0.18 31.32
CA LEU A 22 20.38 -1.08 30.90
C LEU A 22 20.04 -0.96 29.41
N LEU A 23 20.89 -1.52 28.54
CA LEU A 23 20.52 -1.76 27.15
C LEU A 23 19.71 -3.06 27.10
N SER A 24 18.41 -2.93 27.33
CA SER A 24 17.43 -3.93 26.92
C SER A 24 17.48 -4.04 25.40
N VAL A 25 18.19 -5.04 24.89
CA VAL A 25 18.08 -5.47 23.48
C VAL A 25 16.74 -6.19 23.35
N SER A 26 15.68 -5.43 23.11
CA SER A 26 14.50 -5.97 22.45
C SER A 26 14.91 -6.20 21.00
N ALA A 27 15.45 -7.38 20.72
CA ALA A 27 15.44 -7.92 19.37
C ALA A 27 13.98 -8.25 19.04
N CYS A 28 13.19 -7.22 18.74
CA CYS A 28 11.98 -7.41 17.98
C CYS A 28 12.45 -7.87 16.62
N SER A 29 12.23 -9.15 16.31
CA SER A 29 12.21 -9.61 14.93
C SER A 29 11.26 -8.70 14.19
N ALA A 30 11.80 -7.82 13.35
CA ALA A 30 11.02 -7.11 12.35
C ALA A 30 10.58 -8.17 11.32
N SER A 31 9.49 -8.88 11.61
CA SER A 31 8.62 -9.35 10.54
C SER A 31 8.07 -8.09 9.86
N SER A 32 8.29 -8.05 8.56
CA SER A 32 8.02 -6.91 7.71
C SER A 32 6.52 -6.86 7.45
N ASP A 33 5.81 -6.16 8.31
CA ASP A 33 4.41 -5.80 8.11
C ASP A 33 4.35 -4.28 8.24
N ASP A 34 4.99 -3.61 7.27
CA ASP A 34 4.90 -2.17 7.05
C ASP A 34 3.56 -1.89 6.34
N ASP A 35 2.46 -2.28 6.99
CA ASP A 35 1.11 -1.89 6.61
C ASP A 35 0.90 -0.48 7.15
N GLY A 36 1.37 0.49 6.35
CA GLY A 36 1.12 1.91 6.58
C GLY A 36 -0.36 2.14 6.77
N SER A 37 -0.74 2.46 8.01
CA SER A 37 -2.09 2.79 8.43
C SER A 37 -2.57 4.06 7.73
N ALA A 38 -3.03 3.92 6.49
CA ALA A 38 -3.90 4.89 5.85
C ALA A 38 -5.25 4.78 6.53
N SER A 39 -5.75 5.88 7.13
CA SER A 39 -7.15 5.96 7.56
C SER A 39 -8.03 5.38 6.48
N CYS A 40 -8.78 4.34 6.83
CA CYS A 40 -9.49 3.45 5.92
C CYS A 40 -10.21 4.17 4.80
N ALA A 41 -9.51 4.34 3.68
CA ALA A 41 -10.09 4.84 2.47
C ALA A 41 -10.79 3.66 1.80
N ASP A 42 -12.08 3.82 1.53
CA ASP A 42 -12.87 2.89 0.73
C ASP A 42 -12.14 2.61 -0.60
N GLY A 43 -11.76 1.35 -0.80
CA GLY A 43 -10.84 1.00 -1.88
C GLY A 43 -10.62 -0.49 -2.03
N VAL A 44 -9.85 -0.84 -3.06
CA VAL A 44 -9.41 -2.21 -3.31
C VAL A 44 -7.89 -2.25 -3.33
N GLN A 45 -7.34 -3.38 -2.88
CA GLN A 45 -5.92 -3.67 -2.97
C GLN A 45 -5.62 -4.47 -4.23
N PHE A 46 -4.60 -4.03 -4.95
CA PHE A 46 -4.03 -4.78 -6.06
C PHE A 46 -2.50 -4.69 -5.99
N ARG A 47 -1.84 -5.86 -5.94
CA ARG A 47 -0.37 -5.97 -5.81
C ARG A 47 0.22 -5.23 -4.59
N GLY A 48 -0.55 -5.15 -3.50
CA GLY A 48 -0.14 -4.44 -2.28
C GLY A 48 -0.26 -2.92 -2.37
N GLU A 49 -0.89 -2.39 -3.42
CA GLU A 49 -1.18 -0.97 -3.55
C GLU A 49 -2.68 -0.70 -3.41
N LEU A 50 -3.03 0.45 -2.83
CA LEU A 50 -4.40 0.89 -2.64
C LEU A 50 -4.92 1.62 -3.88
N TYR A 51 -6.06 1.18 -4.38
CA TYR A 51 -6.80 1.85 -5.44
C TYR A 51 -8.11 2.37 -4.87
N THR A 52 -8.41 3.64 -5.10
CA THR A 52 -9.63 4.29 -4.61
C THR A 52 -10.62 4.49 -5.74
N ARG A 53 -11.91 4.36 -5.42
CA ARG A 53 -12.99 4.57 -6.39
C ARG A 53 -13.04 6.04 -6.80
N VAL A 54 -13.18 6.31 -8.10
CA VAL A 54 -13.33 7.67 -8.63
C VAL A 54 -14.52 7.77 -9.56
N SER A 55 -15.06 8.98 -9.68
CA SER A 55 -16.15 9.27 -10.62
C SER A 55 -15.58 9.47 -12.03
N HIS A 56 -15.76 8.47 -12.90
CA HIS A 56 -15.51 8.58 -14.34
C HIS A 56 -16.47 7.64 -15.08
N GLN A 57 -17.14 8.18 -16.10
CA GLN A 57 -18.29 7.49 -16.70
C GLN A 57 -17.84 6.53 -17.79
N ASP A 58 -16.93 6.95 -18.66
CA ASP A 58 -16.57 6.18 -19.84
C ASP A 58 -15.12 5.68 -19.77
N PHE A 59 -14.90 4.42 -20.13
CA PHE A 59 -13.56 3.84 -20.30
C PHE A 59 -13.69 2.51 -21.05
N THR A 60 -12.67 2.18 -21.84
CA THR A 60 -12.63 0.93 -22.57
C THR A 60 -12.21 -0.21 -21.66
N VAL A 61 -13.03 -1.26 -21.53
CA VAL A 61 -12.68 -2.45 -20.75
C VAL A 61 -11.74 -3.34 -21.55
N GLY A 62 -10.62 -3.72 -20.93
CA GLY A 62 -9.64 -4.66 -21.48
C GLY A 62 -9.72 -6.05 -20.86
N ASP A 63 -8.58 -6.72 -20.81
CA ASP A 63 -8.47 -8.09 -20.28
C ASP A 63 -8.79 -8.17 -18.78
N LYS A 64 -9.28 -9.34 -18.34
CA LYS A 64 -9.48 -9.64 -16.92
C LYS A 64 -8.15 -9.62 -16.15
N VAL A 65 -8.20 -9.10 -14.92
CA VAL A 65 -7.10 -9.05 -13.96
C VAL A 65 -7.50 -9.80 -12.70
N GLU A 66 -6.60 -10.63 -12.19
CA GLU A 66 -6.78 -11.40 -10.95
C GLU A 66 -6.02 -10.74 -9.80
N GLY A 67 -6.39 -11.06 -8.55
CA GLY A 67 -5.67 -10.60 -7.35
C GLY A 67 -6.07 -9.21 -6.86
N VAL A 68 -7.26 -8.75 -7.24
CA VAL A 68 -7.90 -7.57 -6.64
C VAL A 68 -8.74 -8.00 -5.45
N GLN A 69 -8.47 -7.41 -4.30
CA GLN A 69 -9.09 -7.74 -3.03
C GLN A 69 -9.63 -6.48 -2.37
N GLU A 70 -10.60 -6.62 -1.48
CA GLU A 70 -11.05 -5.55 -0.62
C GLU A 70 -9.89 -4.99 0.21
N ASN A 71 -9.87 -3.68 0.39
CA ASN A 71 -8.96 -3.08 1.34
C ASN A 71 -9.32 -3.59 2.74
N SER A 72 -8.36 -4.24 3.40
CA SER A 72 -8.54 -4.80 4.74
C SER A 72 -8.54 -3.68 5.75
N CYS A 73 -9.68 -3.02 5.85
CA CYS A 73 -9.97 -2.08 6.88
C CYS A 73 -10.53 -2.82 8.08
N ASP A 74 -9.70 -2.97 9.11
CA ASP A 74 -10.14 -3.46 10.41
C ASP A 74 -11.02 -2.37 11.03
N ASP A 75 -12.28 -2.34 10.63
CA ASP A 75 -13.32 -1.55 11.26
C ASP A 75 -13.66 -2.27 12.57
N THR A 76 -12.74 -2.23 13.55
CA THR A 76 -12.96 -2.81 14.88
C THR A 76 -13.94 -1.94 15.64
N GLY A 77 -15.21 -2.08 15.28
CA GLY A 77 -16.35 -1.39 15.84
C GLY A 77 -17.38 -2.34 16.45
N ASP A 78 -17.10 -3.63 16.63
CA ASP A 78 -17.95 -4.48 17.47
C ASP A 78 -17.21 -5.74 17.97
N GLU A 79 -17.17 -5.88 19.30
CA GLU A 79 -16.68 -7.04 20.04
C GLU A 79 -17.64 -8.23 19.84
N SER A 80 -17.61 -8.89 18.69
CA SER A 80 -18.05 -10.28 18.56
C SER A 80 -17.67 -10.90 17.22
N SER A 81 -17.05 -12.06 17.34
CA SER A 81 -16.71 -13.02 16.27
C SER A 81 -15.28 -12.87 15.75
N SER A 82 -14.40 -13.60 16.42
CA SER A 82 -13.22 -14.22 15.84
C SER A 82 -13.62 -15.20 14.72
N GLU A 83 -14.08 -14.65 13.60
CA GLU A 83 -14.08 -15.32 12.30
C GLU A 83 -13.17 -14.45 11.44
N SER A 84 -12.03 -15.01 11.02
CA SER A 84 -11.16 -14.39 10.04
C SER A 84 -12.02 -14.04 8.83
N THR A 85 -12.37 -12.76 8.65
CA THR A 85 -13.17 -12.35 7.50
C THR A 85 -12.24 -12.45 6.31
N ASP A 86 -12.33 -13.54 5.55
CA ASP A 86 -11.58 -13.72 4.30
C ASP A 86 -11.79 -12.45 3.45
N ALA A 87 -10.68 -11.81 3.06
CA ALA A 87 -10.73 -10.59 2.27
C ALA A 87 -11.56 -10.83 1.00
N GLN A 88 -12.61 -10.03 0.79
CA GLN A 88 -13.49 -10.19 -0.37
C GLN A 88 -12.68 -9.99 -1.65
N SER A 89 -12.70 -10.96 -2.56
CA SER A 89 -12.04 -10.84 -3.85
C SER A 89 -12.99 -10.27 -4.90
N PHE A 90 -12.51 -9.31 -5.70
CA PHE A 90 -13.31 -8.68 -6.76
C PHE A 90 -12.87 -9.14 -8.15
N THR A 91 -13.83 -9.17 -9.07
CA THR A 91 -13.50 -9.34 -10.49
C THR A 91 -13.04 -7.99 -11.04
N ALA A 92 -11.82 -7.93 -11.57
CA ALA A 92 -11.27 -6.71 -12.14
C ALA A 92 -10.83 -6.90 -13.59
N PHE A 93 -10.68 -5.77 -14.28
CA PHE A 93 -10.28 -5.70 -15.68
C PHE A 93 -9.32 -4.53 -15.88
N ARG A 94 -8.52 -4.62 -16.94
CA ARG A 94 -7.72 -3.50 -17.44
C ARG A 94 -8.62 -2.43 -18.04
N ILE A 95 -8.07 -1.22 -18.11
CA ILE A 95 -8.62 -0.11 -18.89
C ILE A 95 -7.75 0.04 -20.13
N GLY A 96 -8.34 0.15 -21.31
CA GLY A 96 -7.57 0.18 -22.57
C GLY A 96 -6.60 1.36 -22.65
N GLU A 97 -6.96 2.46 -22.02
CA GLU A 97 -6.25 3.74 -22.01
C GLU A 97 -5.17 3.84 -20.92
N LEU A 98 -5.21 2.96 -19.90
CA LEU A 98 -4.38 3.04 -18.70
C LEU A 98 -3.72 1.70 -18.35
N ASP A 99 -2.53 1.77 -17.76
CA ASP A 99 -1.88 0.59 -17.22
C ASP A 99 -2.58 0.09 -15.95
N ALA A 100 -2.57 -1.22 -15.71
CA ALA A 100 -3.16 -1.82 -14.50
C ALA A 100 -2.48 -1.36 -13.20
N GLY A 101 -1.24 -0.89 -13.26
CA GLY A 101 -0.54 -0.22 -12.17
C GLY A 101 -0.92 1.26 -11.98
N MET A 102 -1.92 1.76 -12.71
CA MET A 102 -2.43 3.13 -12.58
C MET A 102 -3.93 3.13 -12.32
N ALA A 103 -4.68 2.24 -12.97
CA ALA A 103 -6.11 2.13 -12.79
C ALA A 103 -6.65 0.74 -13.15
N LEU A 104 -7.78 0.39 -12.56
CA LEU A 104 -8.50 -0.86 -12.74
C LEU A 104 -9.99 -0.60 -12.88
N ALA A 105 -10.66 -1.40 -13.70
CA ALA A 105 -12.11 -1.48 -13.72
C ALA A 105 -12.56 -2.64 -12.83
N VAL A 106 -13.35 -2.38 -11.80
CA VAL A 106 -13.70 -3.37 -10.79
C VAL A 106 -15.20 -3.58 -10.75
N LYS A 107 -15.60 -4.85 -10.71
CA LYS A 107 -16.99 -5.25 -10.47
C LYS A 107 -17.19 -5.42 -8.97
N ASP A 108 -17.75 -4.40 -8.34
CA ASP A 108 -18.13 -4.43 -6.92
C ASP A 108 -19.65 -4.20 -6.74
N THR A 109 -20.10 -4.08 -5.49
CA THR A 109 -21.51 -3.84 -5.14
C THR A 109 -21.63 -2.56 -4.30
N PRO A 110 -22.65 -1.72 -4.53
CA PRO A 110 -23.62 -1.79 -5.63
C PRO A 110 -22.96 -1.55 -6.99
N ALA A 111 -23.52 -2.17 -8.04
CA ALA A 111 -23.04 -1.97 -9.40
C ALA A 111 -23.12 -0.50 -9.81
N ASN A 112 -22.22 -0.07 -10.69
CA ASN A 112 -22.24 1.29 -11.23
C ASN A 112 -23.52 1.52 -12.05
N PRO A 113 -24.40 2.45 -11.65
CA PRO A 113 -25.64 2.71 -12.38
C PRO A 113 -25.41 3.42 -13.72
N ASP A 114 -24.27 4.07 -13.91
CA ASP A 114 -23.95 4.88 -15.09
C ASP A 114 -23.34 4.04 -16.23
N ARG A 115 -23.10 2.74 -16.01
CA ARG A 115 -22.54 1.81 -17.01
C ARG A 115 -23.32 0.51 -17.09
N GLU A 116 -23.53 0.02 -18.31
CA GLU A 116 -24.26 -1.25 -18.52
C GLU A 116 -23.52 -2.48 -17.98
N ASP A 117 -22.18 -2.44 -17.94
CA ASP A 117 -21.35 -3.51 -17.37
C ASP A 117 -21.26 -3.46 -15.83
N GLY A 118 -21.76 -2.38 -15.22
CA GLY A 118 -21.76 -2.17 -13.78
C GLY A 118 -20.38 -1.97 -13.16
N LEU A 119 -19.34 -1.72 -13.98
CA LEU A 119 -17.96 -1.58 -13.50
C LEU A 119 -17.70 -0.18 -12.92
N HIS A 120 -16.93 -0.12 -11.84
CA HIS A 120 -16.43 1.12 -11.26
C HIS A 120 -14.97 1.34 -11.66
N LEU A 121 -14.58 2.60 -11.81
CA LEU A 121 -13.20 2.98 -12.01
C LEU A 121 -12.50 3.12 -10.65
N TYR A 122 -11.38 2.41 -10.51
CA TYR A 122 -10.48 2.49 -9.38
C TYR A 122 -9.11 2.98 -9.84
N VAL A 123 -8.55 3.97 -9.16
CA VAL A 123 -7.27 4.58 -9.52
C VAL A 123 -6.28 4.44 -8.38
N LEU A 124 -5.03 4.13 -8.70
CA LEU A 124 -3.95 4.01 -7.73
C LEU A 124 -3.85 5.29 -6.88
N GLN A 125 -3.76 5.12 -5.57
CA GLN A 125 -3.48 6.18 -4.62
C GLN A 125 -1.97 6.26 -4.39
N GLN A 126 -1.37 7.43 -4.65
CA GLN A 126 0.05 7.69 -4.37
C GLN A 126 0.21 8.89 -3.43
N ASP A 127 1.40 9.03 -2.86
CA ASP A 127 1.83 10.25 -2.18
C ASP A 127 1.84 11.42 -3.17
N GLY A 128 0.87 12.33 -3.03
CA GLY A 128 0.63 13.43 -3.97
C GLY A 128 -0.61 13.26 -4.87
N GLY A 129 -1.39 12.18 -4.69
CA GLY A 129 -2.66 11.95 -5.38
C GLY A 129 -2.59 10.84 -6.42
N HIS A 130 -3.42 10.93 -7.47
CA HIS A 130 -3.43 9.94 -8.55
C HIS A 130 -2.22 10.07 -9.47
N PRO A 131 -1.75 8.97 -10.10
CA PRO A 131 -0.74 9.01 -11.14
C PRO A 131 -1.08 10.04 -12.22
N LYS A 132 -0.08 10.81 -12.70
CA LYS A 132 -0.30 11.91 -13.65
C LYS A 132 -1.18 11.52 -14.85
N LYS A 133 -0.93 10.34 -15.46
CA LYS A 133 -1.72 9.86 -16.59
C LYS A 133 -3.16 9.53 -16.21
N ALA A 134 -3.38 8.93 -15.04
CA ALA A 134 -4.73 8.68 -14.55
C ALA A 134 -5.45 10.00 -14.26
N LYS A 135 -4.76 10.99 -13.69
CA LYS A 135 -5.32 12.34 -13.52
C LYS A 135 -5.69 12.99 -14.86
N GLU A 136 -4.81 12.96 -15.86
CA GLU A 136 -5.10 13.47 -17.20
C GLU A 136 -6.29 12.76 -17.85
N PHE A 137 -6.41 11.45 -17.64
CA PHE A 137 -7.57 10.67 -18.07
C PHE A 137 -8.85 11.16 -17.40
N LEU A 138 -8.86 11.31 -16.07
CA LEU A 138 -10.00 11.80 -15.31
C LEU A 138 -10.40 13.24 -15.69
N ASP A 139 -9.41 14.11 -15.91
CA ASP A 139 -9.63 15.51 -16.29
C ASP A 139 -10.14 15.63 -17.74
N SER A 140 -10.02 14.59 -18.56
CA SER A 140 -10.45 14.62 -19.97
C SER A 140 -11.98 14.57 -20.14
N GLY A 141 -12.70 14.05 -19.13
CA GLY A 141 -14.16 14.04 -19.07
C GLY A 141 -14.84 13.37 -20.27
N ARG A 142 -14.16 12.42 -20.89
CA ARG A 142 -14.61 11.71 -22.09
C ARG A 142 -15.12 10.32 -21.77
#